data_AF-A0A7W0PUI4-F1
#
_entry.id   AF-A0A7W0PUI4-F1
#
_cell.length_a   1.000
_cell.length_b   1.000
_cell.length_c   1.000
_cell.angle_alpha   90.00
_cell.angle_beta   90.00
_cell.angle_gamma   90.00
#
_symmetry.space_group_name_H-M   'P 1'
#
loop_
_entity.id
_entity.type
_entity.pdbx_description
1 polymer ?
#
loop_
_entity_poly.entity_id
_entity_poly.type
_entity_poly.pdbx_seq_one_letter_code
_entity_poly.pdbx_strand_id
1 'polypeptide(L)'
;MSTVAPRLRRLATTRPQSRDAVEPVERPEQCELCGEPVAPEHRHVVDLHARSLLCACRACALLFDSRGAGGGHYQLVPERRLRLDNFELDDAHWAALRIPVDLAFLFRSSGVGRVAAVYPSSLGATESLLELEAWRDLEQANPILAELE
;
A
#
# COMPACT_ATOMS: atom_id res chain seq x y z
N MET A 1 -15.19 -22.22 -7.37
CA MET A 1 -15.63 -22.09 -5.97
C MET A 1 -14.47 -21.49 -5.20
N SER A 2 -14.58 -20.22 -4.83
CA SER A 2 -13.47 -19.42 -4.30
C SER A 2 -13.21 -19.75 -2.83
N THR A 3 -12.12 -20.46 -2.55
CA THR A 3 -11.65 -20.73 -1.19
C THR A 3 -10.65 -19.65 -0.81
N VAL A 4 -11.15 -18.49 -0.38
CA VAL A 4 -10.33 -17.49 0.30
C VAL A 4 -9.81 -18.13 1.60
N ALA A 5 -8.49 -18.19 1.78
CA ALA A 5 -7.85 -18.83 2.92
C ALA A 5 -8.44 -18.31 4.27
N PRO A 6 -8.89 -19.21 5.18
CA PRO A 6 -9.61 -18.83 6.40
C PRO A 6 -8.78 -17.98 7.38
N ARG A 7 -7.46 -17.90 7.20
CA ARG A 7 -6.55 -17.09 8.02
C ARG A 7 -6.61 -15.59 7.71
N LEU A 8 -6.88 -15.20 6.46
CA LEU A 8 -6.96 -13.78 6.07
C LEU A 8 -8.19 -13.08 6.66
N ARG A 9 -9.30 -13.80 6.86
CA ARG A 9 -10.49 -13.28 7.55
C ARG A 9 -10.18 -12.82 8.97
N ARG A 10 -9.22 -13.46 9.65
CA ARG A 10 -8.92 -13.18 11.05
C ARG A 10 -8.30 -11.79 11.23
N LEU A 11 -7.38 -11.42 10.35
CA LEU A 11 -6.73 -10.10 10.33
C LEU A 11 -7.72 -8.96 10.04
N ALA A 12 -8.75 -9.23 9.22
CA ALA A 12 -9.81 -8.27 8.93
C ALA A 12 -10.81 -8.09 10.09
N THR A 13 -10.84 -9.00 11.07
CA THR A 13 -11.83 -9.01 12.16
C THR A 13 -11.27 -8.71 13.55
N THR A 14 -9.95 -8.73 13.75
CA THR A 14 -9.33 -8.40 15.04
C THR A 14 -9.32 -6.89 15.28
N ARG A 15 -10.46 -6.37 15.76
CA ARG A 15 -10.51 -5.08 16.46
C ARG A 15 -9.91 -5.30 17.86
N PRO A 16 -8.79 -4.64 18.24
CA PRO A 16 -8.26 -4.77 19.59
C PRO A 16 -9.31 -4.29 20.60
N GLN A 17 -9.71 -5.17 21.51
CA GLN A 17 -10.64 -4.83 22.60
C GLN A 17 -9.84 -4.18 23.73
N SER A 18 -9.86 -2.85 23.79
CA SER A 18 -9.29 -2.11 24.92
C SER A 18 -10.16 -2.29 26.16
N ARG A 19 -9.55 -2.81 27.23
CA ARG A 19 -10.08 -2.80 28.60
C ARG A 19 -10.06 -1.35 29.12
N ASP A 20 -11.17 -0.93 29.71
CA ASP A 20 -11.45 0.35 30.40
C ASP A 20 -11.36 1.62 29.53
N ALA A 21 -12.50 2.00 28.92
CA ALA A 21 -12.64 3.23 28.14
C ALA A 21 -12.90 4.43 29.07
N VAL A 22 -11.84 5.20 29.34
CA VAL A 22 -12.00 6.66 29.49
C VAL A 22 -12.46 7.16 28.13
N GLU A 23 -13.62 7.81 28.05
CA GLU A 23 -14.14 8.36 26.78
C GLU A 23 -13.09 9.36 26.25
N PRO A 24 -12.38 9.03 25.15
CA PRO A 24 -11.35 9.93 24.65
C PRO A 24 -12.04 11.20 24.20
N VAL A 25 -11.61 12.36 24.71
CA VAL A 25 -11.92 13.63 24.05
C VAL A 25 -11.24 13.54 22.69
N GLU A 26 -12.02 13.21 21.65
CA GLU A 26 -11.52 13.12 20.28
C GLU A 26 -11.07 14.51 19.84
N ARG A 27 -9.77 14.74 19.96
CA ARG A 27 -9.15 15.92 19.35
C ARG A 27 -9.26 15.72 17.84
N PRO A 28 -9.70 16.74 17.10
CA PRO A 28 -9.74 16.63 15.66
C PRO A 28 -8.32 16.31 15.16
N GLU A 29 -8.23 15.29 14.31
CA GLU A 29 -6.98 14.98 13.62
C GLU A 29 -6.54 16.21 12.82
N GLN A 30 -5.22 16.36 12.67
CA GLN A 30 -4.63 17.53 12.02
C GLN A 30 -3.84 17.08 10.80
N CYS A 31 -3.82 17.93 9.78
CA CYS A 31 -2.98 17.73 8.63
C CYS A 31 -1.51 17.82 9.04
N GLU A 32 -0.73 16.79 8.75
CA GLU A 32 0.67 16.71 9.16
C GLU A 32 1.60 17.59 8.30
N LEU A 33 1.06 18.24 7.26
CA LEU A 33 1.78 19.18 6.40
C LEU A 33 1.57 20.65 6.81
N CYS A 34 0.38 21.03 7.25
CA CYS A 34 0.02 22.42 7.54
C CYS A 34 -0.66 22.67 8.89
N GLY A 35 -1.03 21.63 9.63
CA GLY A 35 -1.69 21.72 10.94
C GLY A 35 -3.19 22.01 10.90
N GLU A 36 -3.80 22.17 9.71
CA GLU A 36 -5.24 22.38 9.59
C GLU A 36 -6.03 21.14 10.06
N PRO A 37 -7.15 21.30 10.81
CA PRO A 37 -8.01 20.18 11.15
C PRO A 37 -8.47 19.41 9.91
N VAL A 38 -8.40 18.09 9.95
CA VAL A 38 -8.94 17.21 8.89
C VAL A 38 -10.27 16.61 9.31
N ALA A 39 -11.13 16.36 8.32
CA ALA A 39 -12.36 15.61 8.55
C ALA A 39 -12.05 14.13 8.83
N PRO A 40 -12.96 13.37 9.48
CA PRO A 40 -12.78 11.92 9.67
C PRO A 40 -12.50 11.20 8.36
N GLU A 41 -13.13 11.64 7.27
CA GLU A 41 -12.81 11.23 5.90
C GLU A 41 -11.86 12.26 5.26
N HIS A 42 -10.60 11.89 5.13
CA HIS A 42 -9.57 12.74 4.53
C HIS A 42 -8.62 11.95 3.65
N ARG A 43 -7.85 12.68 2.84
CA ARG A 43 -6.86 12.10 1.93
C ARG A 43 -5.52 11.94 2.64
N HIS A 44 -4.68 11.08 2.09
CA HIS A 44 -3.33 10.85 2.61
C HIS A 44 -2.31 11.13 1.51
N VAL A 45 -1.15 11.64 1.92
CA VAL A 45 0.04 11.67 1.06
C VAL A 45 1.08 10.69 1.61
N VAL A 46 1.86 10.09 0.72
CA VAL A 46 3.03 9.30 1.08
C VAL A 46 4.22 10.23 1.11
N ASP A 47 4.97 10.22 2.22
CA ASP A 47 6.34 10.71 2.26
C ASP A 47 7.25 9.61 1.70
N LEU A 48 7.78 9.82 0.49
CA LEU A 48 8.60 8.81 -0.19
C LEU A 48 10.00 8.61 0.44
N HIS A 49 10.46 9.57 1.24
CA HIS A 49 11.74 9.49 1.95
C HIS A 49 11.58 8.76 3.29
N ALA A 50 10.62 9.20 4.11
CA ALA A 50 10.33 8.59 5.40
C ALA A 50 9.55 7.28 5.28
N ARG A 51 8.95 7.02 4.11
CA ARG A 51 8.09 5.85 3.82
C ARG A 51 6.90 5.75 4.77
N SER A 52 6.26 6.88 5.04
CA SER A 52 5.09 7.00 5.92
C SER A 52 3.91 7.62 5.19
N LEU A 53 2.71 7.34 5.69
CA LEU A 53 1.49 8.03 5.28
C LEU A 53 1.29 9.24 6.19
N LEU A 54 0.87 10.35 5.59
CA LEU A 54 0.56 11.60 6.29
C LEU A 54 -0.89 12.00 6.04
N CYS A 55 -1.63 12.34 7.09
CA CYS A 55 -2.97 12.91 6.99
C CYS A 55 -2.92 14.26 6.25
N ALA A 56 -3.73 14.43 5.22
CA ALA A 56 -3.74 15.63 4.38
C ALA A 56 -5.11 16.31 4.35
N CYS A 57 -5.14 17.62 4.61
CA CYS A 57 -6.33 18.43 4.33
C CYS A 57 -6.56 18.54 2.82
N ARG A 58 -7.75 19.01 2.42
CA ARG A 58 -8.12 19.14 1.00
C ARG A 58 -7.12 19.99 0.20
N ALA A 59 -6.65 21.10 0.76
CA ALA A 59 -5.71 21.98 0.09
C ALA A 59 -4.35 21.30 -0.14
N CYS A 60 -3.81 20.64 0.90
CA CYS A 60 -2.58 19.87 0.79
C CYS A 60 -2.71 18.69 -0.18
N ALA A 61 -3.84 17.98 -0.16
CA ALA A 61 -4.09 16.88 -1.08
C ALA A 61 -4.06 17.34 -2.54
N LEU A 62 -4.70 18.48 -2.86
CA LEU A 62 -4.67 19.08 -4.20
C LEU A 62 -3.26 19.52 -4.61
N LEU A 63 -2.47 20.04 -3.67
CA LEU A 63 -1.10 20.47 -3.95
C LEU A 63 -0.22 19.30 -4.41
N PHE A 64 -0.44 18.11 -3.85
CA PHE A 64 0.36 16.91 -4.11
C PHE A 64 -0.31 15.89 -5.06
N ASP A 65 -1.41 16.27 -5.72
CA ASP A 65 -2.15 15.42 -6.66
C ASP A 65 -1.39 15.22 -8.00
N SER A 66 -0.51 16.16 -8.35
CA SER A 66 0.31 16.06 -9.55
C SER A 66 1.62 15.31 -9.29
N ARG A 67 1.98 14.37 -10.19
CA ARG A 67 3.28 13.68 -10.14
C ARG A 67 4.42 14.71 -10.18
N GLY A 68 5.31 14.67 -9.18
CA GLY A 68 6.45 15.59 -9.06
C GLY A 68 6.21 16.83 -8.20
N ALA A 69 5.00 17.04 -7.68
CA ALA A 69 4.75 18.05 -6.67
C ALA A 69 5.66 17.85 -5.43
N GLY A 70 6.03 18.95 -4.76
CA GLY A 70 6.97 18.89 -3.63
C GLY A 70 8.35 18.34 -4.00
N GLY A 71 8.78 18.50 -5.26
CA GLY A 71 10.06 17.95 -5.74
C GLY A 71 10.09 16.43 -5.84
N GLY A 72 8.93 15.77 -5.88
CA GLY A 72 8.84 14.30 -5.88
C GLY A 72 9.07 13.67 -4.50
N HIS A 73 9.05 14.45 -3.42
CA HIS A 73 9.09 13.94 -2.04
C HIS A 73 7.73 13.35 -1.65
N TYR A 74 6.65 14.05 -1.97
CA TYR A 74 5.30 13.67 -1.58
C TYR A 74 4.50 13.18 -2.77
N GLN A 75 3.69 12.15 -2.54
CA GLN A 75 2.76 11.63 -3.55
C GLN A 75 1.39 11.39 -2.92
N LEU A 76 0.34 11.96 -3.50
CA LEU A 76 -1.03 11.69 -3.08
C LEU A 76 -1.36 10.19 -3.26
N VAL A 77 -1.99 9.58 -2.25
CA VAL A 77 -2.44 8.19 -2.34
C VAL A 77 -3.58 8.09 -3.37
N PRO A 78 -3.45 7.23 -4.40
CA PRO A 78 -4.51 7.00 -5.36
C PRO A 78 -5.74 6.35 -4.72
N GLU A 79 -6.92 6.73 -5.21
CA GLU A 79 -8.19 6.14 -4.78
C GLU A 79 -8.65 4.98 -5.65
N ARG A 80 -8.13 4.89 -6.89
CA ARG A 80 -8.49 3.83 -7.82
C ARG A 80 -8.00 2.50 -7.27
N ARG A 81 -8.94 1.61 -6.97
CA ARG A 81 -8.65 0.22 -6.60
C ARG A 81 -9.30 -0.70 -7.61
N LEU A 82 -8.50 -1.58 -8.20
CA LEU A 82 -8.99 -2.62 -9.09
C LEU A 82 -8.71 -3.99 -8.48
N ARG A 83 -9.74 -4.83 -8.50
CA ARG A 83 -9.58 -6.25 -8.24
C ARG A 83 -9.35 -6.95 -9.56
N LEU A 84 -8.26 -7.71 -9.66
CA LEU A 84 -7.91 -8.47 -10.86
C LEU A 84 -8.52 -9.87 -10.76
N ASP A 85 -9.73 -10.06 -11.32
CA ASP A 85 -10.44 -11.33 -11.23
C ASP A 85 -9.83 -12.46 -12.09
N ASN A 86 -9.16 -12.09 -13.18
CA ASN A 86 -8.48 -13.02 -14.10
C ASN A 86 -6.96 -12.89 -14.00
N PHE A 87 -6.45 -12.72 -12.77
CA PHE A 87 -5.02 -12.61 -12.53
C PHE A 87 -4.35 -13.98 -12.68
N GLU A 88 -3.41 -14.08 -13.62
CA GLU A 88 -2.63 -15.28 -13.87
C GLU A 88 -1.38 -15.27 -12.99
N LEU A 89 -1.34 -16.17 -12.02
CA LEU A 89 -0.20 -16.40 -11.15
C LEU A 89 -0.19 -17.88 -10.77
N ASP A 90 0.61 -18.67 -11.48
CA ASP A 90 0.80 -20.08 -11.15
C ASP A 90 1.82 -20.29 -10.02
N ASP A 91 1.95 -21.53 -9.57
CA ASP A 91 2.85 -21.89 -8.48
C ASP A 91 4.33 -21.63 -8.81
N ALA A 92 4.72 -21.71 -10.09
CA ALA A 92 6.09 -21.48 -10.52
C ALA A 92 6.45 -19.99 -10.43
N HIS A 93 5.58 -19.12 -10.94
CA HIS A 93 5.71 -17.67 -10.82
C HIS A 93 5.68 -17.25 -9.34
N TRP A 94 4.77 -17.80 -8.54
CA TRP A 94 4.72 -17.51 -7.10
C TRP A 94 6.01 -17.93 -6.37
N ALA A 95 6.53 -19.12 -6.63
CA ALA A 95 7.77 -19.60 -6.04
C ALA A 95 8.98 -18.74 -6.43
N ALA A 96 9.01 -18.20 -7.66
CA ALA A 96 10.04 -17.29 -8.14
C ALA A 96 10.07 -15.96 -7.38
N LEU A 97 8.95 -15.52 -6.78
CA LEU A 97 8.91 -14.32 -5.93
C LEU A 97 9.62 -14.51 -4.58
N ARG A 98 9.96 -15.76 -4.20
CA ARG A 98 10.67 -16.09 -2.95
C ARG A 98 9.97 -15.60 -1.67
N ILE A 99 8.64 -15.47 -1.71
CA ILE A 99 7.85 -15.01 -0.57
C ILE A 99 7.45 -16.21 0.30
N PRO A 100 7.78 -16.24 1.61
CA PRO A 100 7.53 -17.38 2.48
C PRO A 100 6.10 -17.46 3.04
N VAL A 101 5.20 -16.57 2.62
CA VAL A 101 3.83 -16.41 3.13
C VAL A 101 2.87 -16.09 1.99
N ASP A 102 1.58 -16.38 2.16
CA ASP A 102 0.55 -16.22 1.11
C ASP A 102 0.11 -14.75 0.87
N LEU A 103 1.00 -13.77 1.08
CA LEU A 103 0.70 -12.35 0.92
C LEU A 103 1.94 -11.54 0.55
N ALA A 104 1.83 -10.72 -0.49
CA ALA A 104 2.80 -9.69 -0.81
C ALA A 104 2.14 -8.43 -1.38
N PHE A 105 2.88 -7.34 -1.25
CA PHE A 105 2.60 -6.03 -1.79
C PHE A 105 3.67 -5.72 -2.82
N LEU A 106 3.26 -5.38 -4.04
CA LEU A 106 4.17 -5.03 -5.13
C LEU A 106 3.94 -3.56 -5.49
N PHE A 107 5.01 -2.80 -5.60
CA PHE A 107 4.95 -1.39 -5.99
C PHE A 107 6.18 -1.00 -6.80
N ARG A 108 6.01 -0.05 -7.71
CA ARG A 108 7.12 0.53 -8.48
C ARG A 108 7.86 1.54 -7.62
N SER A 109 9.11 1.24 -7.26
CA SER A 109 9.96 2.15 -6.51
C SER A 109 10.44 3.28 -7.43
N SER A 110 10.04 4.51 -7.14
CA SER A 110 10.50 5.70 -7.88
C SER A 110 12.01 5.93 -7.76
N GLY A 111 12.62 5.55 -6.63
CA GLY A 111 14.06 5.72 -6.40
C GLY A 111 14.93 4.72 -7.16
N VAL A 112 14.48 3.47 -7.33
CA VAL A 112 15.28 2.40 -7.96
C VAL A 112 14.81 2.08 -9.39
N GLY A 113 13.62 2.56 -9.78
CA GLY A 113 13.07 2.35 -11.12
C GLY A 113 12.60 0.92 -11.40
N ARG A 114 12.47 0.09 -10.37
CA ARG A 114 12.04 -1.32 -10.46
C ARG A 114 10.84 -1.59 -9.55
N VAL A 115 10.18 -2.72 -9.77
CA VAL A 115 9.16 -3.20 -8.84
C VAL A 115 9.82 -3.86 -7.64
N ALA A 116 9.42 -3.43 -6.45
CA ALA A 116 9.77 -4.04 -5.18
C ALA A 116 8.60 -4.90 -4.71
N ALA A 117 8.88 -6.08 -4.20
CA ALA A 117 7.92 -6.93 -3.53
C ALA A 117 8.20 -6.91 -2.03
N VAL A 118 7.18 -6.68 -1.21
CA VAL A 118 7.28 -6.64 0.24
C VAL A 118 6.25 -7.58 0.84
N TYR A 119 6.63 -8.35 1.84
CA TYR A 119 5.74 -9.23 2.56
C TYR A 119 5.79 -8.97 4.06
N PRO A 120 4.71 -9.23 4.80
CA PRO A 120 4.71 -9.06 6.24
C PRO A 120 5.58 -10.12 6.92
N SER A 121 6.38 -9.70 7.89
CA SER A 121 7.15 -10.57 8.79
C SER A 121 6.91 -10.17 10.25
N SER A 122 7.44 -10.96 11.19
CA SER A 122 7.42 -10.63 12.62
C SER A 122 8.21 -9.36 12.95
N LEU A 123 9.14 -8.94 12.09
CA LEU A 123 9.93 -7.72 12.24
C LEU A 123 9.34 -6.54 11.44
N GLY A 124 8.16 -6.72 10.85
CA GLY A 124 7.51 -5.74 9.97
C GLY A 124 7.65 -6.09 8.50
N ALA A 125 7.54 -5.07 7.65
CA ALA A 125 7.62 -5.19 6.20
C ALA A 125 9.03 -5.63 5.76
N THR A 126 9.13 -6.78 5.09
CA THR A 126 10.40 -7.31 4.57
C THR A 126 10.37 -7.30 3.05
N GLU A 127 11.40 -6.70 2.44
CA GLU A 127 11.57 -6.70 0.97
C GLU A 127 12.06 -8.08 0.50
N SER A 128 11.41 -8.61 -0.53
CA SER A 128 11.87 -9.80 -1.24
C SER A 128 12.95 -9.45 -2.25
N LEU A 129 13.91 -10.35 -2.43
CA LEU A 129 14.94 -10.28 -3.46
C LEU A 129 14.40 -10.74 -4.82
N LEU A 130 13.37 -10.06 -5.32
CA LEU A 130 12.74 -10.37 -6.60
C LEU A 130 13.74 -10.24 -7.76
N GLU A 131 13.82 -11.26 -8.61
CA GLU A 131 14.56 -11.19 -9.88
C GLU A 131 13.76 -10.42 -10.93
N LEU A 132 14.45 -9.66 -11.80
CA LEU A 132 13.82 -8.81 -12.83
C LEU A 132 13.00 -9.63 -13.82
N GLU A 133 13.42 -10.84 -14.10
CA GLU A 133 12.81 -11.79 -15.02
C GLU A 133 11.43 -12.24 -14.52
N ALA A 134 11.31 -12.58 -13.24
CA ALA A 134 10.06 -13.05 -12.64
C ALA A 134 8.94 -11.98 -12.72
N TRP A 135 9.28 -10.70 -12.56
CA TRP A 135 8.32 -9.61 -12.71
C TRP A 135 7.89 -9.41 -14.17
N ARG A 136 8.84 -9.50 -15.11
CA ARG A 136 8.56 -9.32 -16.55
C ARG A 136 7.66 -10.42 -17.09
N ASP A 137 7.80 -11.65 -16.61
CA ASP A 137 6.93 -12.76 -17.02
C ASP A 137 5.52 -12.56 -16.47
N LEU A 138 5.40 -12.07 -15.23
CA LEU A 138 4.12 -11.73 -14.62
C LEU A 138 3.40 -10.58 -15.34
N GLU A 139 4.10 -9.52 -15.74
CA GLU A 139 3.54 -8.43 -16.56
C GLU A 139 3.09 -8.92 -17.94
N GLN A 140 3.81 -9.87 -18.56
CA GLN A 140 3.41 -10.45 -19.85
C GLN A 140 2.13 -11.28 -19.75
N ALA A 141 1.99 -12.08 -18.69
CA ALA A 141 0.77 -12.84 -18.41
C ALA A 141 -0.40 -11.91 -17.98
N ASN A 142 -0.08 -10.76 -17.38
CA ASN A 142 -1.07 -9.81 -16.86
C ASN A 142 -0.81 -8.38 -17.35
N PRO A 143 -1.12 -8.04 -18.61
CA PRO A 143 -0.84 -6.71 -19.17
C PRO A 143 -1.42 -5.54 -18.37
N ILE A 144 -2.53 -5.76 -17.66
CA ILE A 144 -3.17 -4.79 -16.77
C ILE A 144 -2.22 -4.26 -15.68
N LEU A 145 -1.18 -5.02 -15.29
CA LEU A 145 -0.18 -4.58 -14.32
C LEU A 145 0.61 -3.35 -14.80
N ALA A 146 0.82 -3.20 -16.12
CA ALA A 146 1.51 -2.06 -16.69
C ALA A 146 0.68 -0.76 -16.63
N GLU A 147 -0.64 -0.88 -16.46
CA GLU A 147 -1.58 0.25 -16.35
C GLU A 147 -1.85 0.67 -14.90
N LEU A 148 -1.26 -0.02 -13.91
CA LEU A 148 -1.41 0.35 -12.51
C LEU A 148 -0.49 1.54 -12.19
N GLU A 149 -1.08 2.57 -11.57
CA GLU A 149 -0.41 3.82 -11.17
C GLU A 149 0.02 3.82 -9.70
#